data_AF-A0A8T7FUX5-F1
#
_entry.id   AF-A0A8T7FUX5-F1
#
_cell.length_a   1.000
_cell.length_b   1.000
_cell.length_c   1.000
_cell.angle_alpha   90.00
_cell.angle_beta   90.00
_cell.angle_gamma   90.00
#
_symmetry.space_group_name_H-M   'P 1'
#
loop_
_entity.id
_entity.type
_entity.pdbx_description
1 polymer ?
#
loop_
_entity_poly.entity_id
_entity_poly.type
_entity_poly.pdbx_seq_one_letter_code
_entity_poly.pdbx_strand_id
1 'polypeptide(L)'
;MSIIIILLGMALWGGVHSVFASHFVKDMTRGMVGKAGMRLYRLGYNAFSVVSFAPILYLAATLPDEPLYSITAPWSHVMFAGQGVAAAFLLVALLQTDPALLRRVEPVIC
;
A
#
# COMPACT_ATOMS: atom_id res chain seq x y z
N MET A 1 13.13 6.38 -23.34
CA MET A 1 13.64 7.15 -22.15
C MET A 1 12.75 6.95 -20.93
N SER A 2 11.52 6.52 -21.15
CA SER A 2 10.45 6.38 -20.15
C SER A 2 10.72 5.34 -19.06
N ILE A 3 11.45 4.26 -19.38
CA ILE A 3 11.79 3.20 -18.41
C ILE A 3 12.65 3.71 -17.24
N ILE A 4 13.61 4.61 -17.50
CA ILE A 4 14.49 5.15 -16.45
C ILE A 4 13.68 5.98 -15.45
N ILE A 5 12.70 6.76 -15.92
CA ILE A 5 11.83 7.57 -15.06
C ILE A 5 10.99 6.67 -14.16
N ILE A 6 10.42 5.60 -14.70
CA ILE A 6 9.64 4.63 -13.92
C ILE A 6 10.52 3.94 -12.87
N LEU A 7 11.74 3.52 -13.24
CA LEU A 7 12.68 2.88 -12.32
C LEU A 7 13.13 3.82 -11.20
N LEU A 8 13.44 5.08 -11.51
CA LEU A 8 13.80 6.08 -10.51
C LEU A 8 12.62 6.41 -9.60
N GLY A 9 11.42 6.55 -10.15
CA GLY A 9 10.19 6.74 -9.38
C GLY A 9 9.93 5.57 -8.42
N MET A 10 10.08 4.34 -8.92
CA MET A 10 9.97 3.12 -8.13
C MET A 10 11.02 3.06 -7.02
N ALA A 11 12.28 3.37 -7.31
CA ALA A 11 13.36 3.36 -6.32
C ALA A 11 13.13 4.42 -5.22
N LEU A 12 12.73 5.63 -5.61
CA LEU A 12 12.42 6.71 -4.68
C LEU A 12 11.23 6.33 -3.78
N TRP A 13 10.13 5.90 -4.38
CA TRP A 13 8.94 5.48 -3.65
C TRP A 13 9.24 4.30 -2.73
N GLY A 14 9.97 3.28 -3.21
CA GLY A 14 10.38 2.12 -2.41
C GLY A 14 11.25 2.53 -1.23
N GLY A 15 12.17 3.49 -1.42
CA GLY A 15 12.97 4.08 -0.33
C GLY A 15 12.11 4.76 0.72
N VAL A 16 11.23 5.67 0.32
CA VAL A 16 10.32 6.38 1.23
C VAL A 16 9.40 5.40 1.96
N HIS A 17 8.78 4.48 1.23
CA HIS A 17 7.90 3.45 1.79
C HIS A 17 8.63 2.58 2.82
N SER A 18 9.88 2.19 2.54
CA SER A 18 10.70 1.37 3.44
C SER A 18 11.10 2.12 4.71
N VAL A 19 11.39 3.42 4.61
CA VAL A 19 11.67 4.27 5.78
C VAL A 19 10.45 4.32 6.70
N PHE A 20 9.27 4.58 6.16
CA PHE A 20 8.03 4.57 6.96
C PHE A 20 7.66 3.16 7.46
N ALA A 21 8.04 2.11 6.74
CA ALA A 21 7.88 0.73 7.19
C ALA A 21 8.83 0.35 8.34
N SER A 22 9.93 1.08 8.52
CA SER A 22 11.00 0.73 9.45
C SER A 22 10.54 0.72 10.92
N HIS A 23 11.20 -0.10 11.73
CA HIS A 23 10.98 -0.11 13.18
C HIS A 23 11.32 1.25 13.80
N PHE A 24 12.35 1.93 13.32
CA PHE A 24 12.76 3.24 13.82
C PHE A 24 11.63 4.28 13.77
N VAL A 25 11.00 4.47 12.61
CA VAL A 25 9.91 5.44 12.46
C VAL A 25 8.68 5.01 13.29
N LYS A 26 8.38 3.72 13.34
CA LYS A 26 7.26 3.17 14.12
C LYS A 26 7.45 3.32 15.63
N ASP A 27 8.68 3.16 16.13
CA ASP A 27 8.98 3.29 17.55
C ASP A 27 8.99 4.76 17.97
N MET A 28 9.53 5.65 17.12
CA MET A 28 9.44 7.09 17.31
C MET A 28 7.97 7.56 17.37
N THR A 29 7.14 7.15 16.41
CA THR A 29 5.70 7.49 16.43
C THR A 29 4.98 6.86 17.62
N ARG A 30 5.31 5.62 18.01
CA ARG A 30 4.73 4.99 19.21
C ARG A 30 5.00 5.80 20.46
N GLY A 31 6.19 6.40 20.59
CA GLY A 31 6.53 7.30 21.70
C GLY A 31 5.67 8.56 21.76
N MET A 32 5.16 9.02 20.62
CA MET A 32 4.36 10.25 20.52
C MET A 32 2.85 10.01 20.68
N VAL A 33 2.32 8.96 20.04
CA VAL A 33 0.85 8.73 19.96
C VAL A 33 0.35 7.51 20.74
N GLY A 34 1.26 6.77 21.37
CA GLY A 34 0.93 5.56 22.14
C GLY A 34 0.37 4.42 21.31
N LYS A 35 -0.01 3.32 21.99
CA LYS A 35 -0.45 2.07 21.33
C LYS A 35 -1.75 2.22 20.52
N ALA A 36 -2.69 3.04 21.00
CA ALA A 36 -3.95 3.30 20.31
C ALA A 36 -3.73 4.12 19.01
N GLY A 37 -2.88 5.15 19.06
CA GLY A 37 -2.54 5.98 17.89
C GLY A 37 -1.81 5.21 16.78
N MET A 38 -1.04 4.18 17.13
CA MET A 38 -0.37 3.32 16.15
C MET A 38 -1.32 2.60 15.18
N ARG A 39 -2.59 2.43 15.56
CA ARG A 39 -3.60 1.85 14.67
C ARG A 39 -4.00 2.82 13.56
N LEU A 40 -4.20 4.10 13.90
CA LEU A 40 -4.45 5.15 12.92
C LEU A 40 -3.22 5.40 12.05
N TYR A 41 -2.01 5.33 12.63
CA TYR A 41 -0.76 5.36 11.88
C TYR A 41 -0.70 4.26 10.80
N ARG A 42 -1.05 3.00 11.13
CA ARG A 42 -1.10 1.90 10.16
C ARG A 42 -2.07 2.17 9.02
N LEU A 43 -3.27 2.65 9.32
CA LEU A 43 -4.28 2.98 8.30
C LEU A 43 -3.79 4.12 7.39
N GLY A 44 -3.30 5.21 7.99
CA GLY A 44 -2.78 6.36 7.26
C GLY A 44 -1.56 6.00 6.40
N TYR A 45 -0.66 5.18 6.92
CA TYR A 45 0.50 4.67 6.17
C TYR A 45 0.09 3.81 4.96
N ASN A 46 -0.89 2.92 5.13
CA ASN A 46 -1.40 2.12 4.01
C ASN A 46 -2.04 3.01 2.93
N ALA A 47 -2.88 3.97 3.34
CA ALA A 47 -3.50 4.93 2.43
C ALA A 47 -2.44 5.77 1.70
N PHE A 48 -1.47 6.33 2.43
CA PHE A 48 -0.33 7.04 1.88
C PHE A 48 0.45 6.19 0.87
N SER A 49 0.72 4.92 1.20
CA SER A 49 1.48 4.02 0.32
C SER A 49 0.75 3.78 -1.00
N VAL A 50 -0.56 3.54 -0.98
CA VAL A 50 -1.37 3.34 -2.19
C VAL A 50 -1.44 4.63 -3.01
N VAL A 51 -1.74 5.76 -2.37
CA VAL A 51 -1.89 7.05 -3.06
C VAL A 51 -0.57 7.52 -3.67
N SER A 52 0.54 7.42 -2.93
CA SER A 52 1.87 7.80 -3.41
C SER A 52 2.41 6.86 -4.49
N PHE A 53 1.90 5.63 -4.58
CA PHE A 53 2.27 4.68 -5.64
C PHE A 53 1.46 4.90 -6.94
N ALA A 54 0.27 5.50 -6.85
CA ALA A 54 -0.61 5.72 -8.01
C ALA A 54 0.04 6.49 -9.17
N PRO A 55 0.87 7.55 -8.95
CA PRO A 55 1.60 8.20 -10.03
C PRO A 55 2.55 7.25 -10.78
N ILE A 56 3.17 6.29 -10.10
CA ILE A 56 4.07 5.32 -10.74
C ILE A 56 3.26 4.36 -11.62
N LEU A 57 2.11 3.89 -11.15
CA LEU A 57 1.18 3.09 -11.95
C LEU A 57 0.67 3.87 -13.17
N TYR A 58 0.36 5.16 -13.00
CA TYR A 58 -0.03 6.03 -14.10
C TYR A 58 1.07 6.14 -15.15
N LEU A 59 2.32 6.35 -14.74
CA LEU A 59 3.46 6.37 -15.66
C LEU A 59 3.66 5.01 -16.34
N ALA A 60 3.57 3.90 -15.60
CA ALA A 60 3.69 2.56 -16.18
C ALA A 60 2.60 2.24 -17.22
N ALA A 61 1.41 2.83 -17.09
CA ALA A 61 0.30 2.65 -18.03
C ALA A 61 0.38 3.58 -19.25
N THR A 62 0.90 4.81 -19.08
CA THR A 62 0.85 5.86 -20.12
C THR A 62 2.16 6.09 -20.85
N LEU A 63 3.29 5.76 -20.24
CA LEU A 63 4.63 5.95 -20.79
C LEU A 63 5.31 4.70 -21.40
N PRO A 64 4.66 3.54 -21.67
CA PRO A 64 5.34 2.49 -22.40
C PRO A 64 5.58 2.95 -23.85
N ASP A 65 6.83 3.29 -24.17
CA ASP A 65 7.27 3.66 -25.53
C ASP A 65 7.02 2.49 -26.50
N GLU A 66 7.21 1.25 -26.03
CA GLU A 66 6.92 -0.01 -26.73
C GLU A 66 6.45 -1.06 -25.70
N PRO A 67 5.51 -1.96 -26.03
CA PRO A 67 5.13 -3.05 -25.15
C PRO A 67 6.32 -4.00 -24.94
N LEU A 68 6.82 -4.07 -23.70
CA LEU A 68 7.96 -4.92 -23.34
C LEU A 68 7.68 -6.41 -23.53
N TYR A 69 6.47 -6.85 -23.16
CA TYR A 69 5.96 -8.20 -23.41
C TYR A 69 4.44 -8.21 -23.29
N SER A 70 3.79 -9.12 -24.00
CA SER A 70 2.36 -9.37 -23.87
C SER A 70 2.14 -10.79 -23.36
N ILE A 71 1.14 -10.95 -22.50
CA ILE A 71 0.79 -12.25 -21.93
C ILE A 71 -0.50 -12.68 -22.62
N THR A 72 -0.41 -13.69 -23.47
CA THR A 72 -1.55 -14.23 -24.20
C THR A 72 -2.34 -15.23 -23.35
N ALA A 73 -3.57 -15.49 -23.79
CA ALA A 73 -4.36 -16.58 -23.21
C ALA A 73 -3.64 -17.93 -23.42
N PRO A 74 -3.73 -18.87 -22.45
CA PRO A 74 -4.57 -18.83 -21.26
C PRO A 74 -3.94 -18.15 -20.03
N TRP A 75 -2.64 -17.83 -20.09
CA TRP A 75 -1.88 -17.34 -18.94
C TRP A 75 -2.37 -16.00 -18.41
N SER A 76 -2.88 -15.13 -19.29
CA SER A 76 -3.53 -13.87 -18.90
C SER A 76 -4.69 -14.11 -17.92
N HIS A 77 -5.54 -15.10 -18.18
CA HIS A 77 -6.66 -15.44 -17.30
C HIS A 77 -6.20 -15.94 -15.93
N VAL A 78 -5.14 -16.75 -15.89
CA VAL A 78 -4.54 -17.22 -14.63
C VAL A 78 -4.02 -16.04 -13.81
N MET A 79 -3.37 -15.07 -14.44
CA MET A 79 -2.86 -13.88 -13.75
C MET A 79 -3.99 -12.97 -13.26
N PHE A 80 -5.05 -12.78 -14.05
CA PHE A 80 -6.23 -12.04 -13.59
C PHE A 80 -6.95 -12.74 -12.44
N ALA A 81 -7.08 -14.06 -12.48
CA ALA A 81 -7.64 -14.85 -11.38
C ALA A 81 -6.78 -14.70 -10.10
N GLY A 82 -5.46 -14.77 -10.23
CA GLY A 82 -4.53 -14.54 -9.12
C GLY A 82 -4.68 -13.14 -8.50
N GLN A 83 -4.82 -12.10 -9.32
CA GLN A 83 -5.09 -10.74 -8.85
C GLN A 83 -6.44 -10.65 -8.11
N GLY A 84 -7.48 -11.33 -8.61
CA GLY A 84 -8.79 -11.40 -7.96
C GLY A 84 -8.72 -12.06 -6.57
N VAL A 85 -8.00 -13.17 -6.45
CA VAL A 85 -7.77 -13.85 -5.16
C VAL A 85 -6.97 -12.94 -4.21
N ALA A 86 -5.92 -12.26 -4.69
CA ALA A 86 -5.15 -11.32 -3.89
C ALA A 86 -6.01 -10.15 -3.39
N ALA A 87 -6.90 -9.60 -4.23
CA ALA A 87 -7.84 -8.56 -3.84
C ALA A 87 -8.82 -9.05 -2.75
N ALA A 88 -9.34 -10.27 -2.88
CA ALA A 88 -10.20 -10.87 -1.87
C ALA A 88 -9.47 -11.03 -0.52
N PHE A 89 -8.21 -11.48 -0.53
CA PHE A 89 -7.39 -11.57 0.68
C PHE A 89 -7.08 -10.21 1.30
N LEU A 90 -6.86 -9.16 0.50
CA LEU A 90 -6.72 -7.79 1.02
C LEU A 90 -8.00 -7.31 1.72
N LEU A 91 -9.18 -7.60 1.16
CA LEU A 91 -10.46 -7.29 1.81
C LEU A 91 -10.64 -8.06 3.12
N VAL A 92 -10.35 -9.37 3.12
CA VAL A 92 -10.38 -10.18 4.34
C VAL A 92 -9.41 -9.63 5.38
N ALA A 93 -8.19 -9.28 4.99
CA ALA A 93 -7.20 -8.69 5.88
C ALA A 93 -7.67 -7.34 6.46
N LEU A 94 -8.34 -6.49 5.66
CA LEU A 94 -8.93 -5.24 6.11
C LEU A 94 -10.04 -5.48 7.15
N LEU A 95 -10.89 -6.48 6.91
CA LEU A 95 -11.98 -6.86 7.83
C LEU A 95 -11.45 -7.52 9.12
N GLN A 96 -10.38 -8.30 9.03
CA GLN A 96 -9.69 -8.90 10.19
C GLN A 96 -8.90 -7.87 11.00
N THR A 97 -8.38 -6.83 10.34
CA THR A 97 -7.73 -5.71 11.00
C THR A 97 -8.82 -4.84 11.60
N ASP A 98 -9.42 -5.36 12.66
CA ASP A 98 -10.49 -4.79 13.47
C ASP A 98 -10.62 -3.29 13.21
N PRO A 99 -11.61 -2.80 12.43
CA PRO A 99 -11.83 -1.37 12.20
C PRO A 99 -12.75 -0.77 13.27
N ALA A 100 -12.77 -1.32 14.49
CA ALA A 100 -13.32 -0.77 15.74
C ALA A 100 -13.08 0.74 16.07
N LEU A 101 -12.58 1.58 15.15
CA LEU A 101 -12.76 3.02 15.19
C LEU A 101 -14.26 3.42 15.21
N LEU A 102 -15.17 2.52 14.82
CA LEU A 102 -16.61 2.78 14.86
C LEU A 102 -17.37 2.13 16.04
N ARG A 103 -16.70 1.44 16.97
CA ARG A 103 -17.44 0.68 18.00
C ARG A 103 -17.09 0.93 19.47
N ARG A 104 -16.03 1.68 19.80
CA ARG A 104 -15.75 2.06 21.21
C ARG A 104 -15.14 3.45 21.31
N VAL A 105 -15.96 4.49 21.12
CA VAL A 105 -15.88 5.66 22.00
C VAL A 105 -16.65 5.25 23.25
N GLU A 106 -16.07 4.40 24.09
CA GLU A 106 -16.55 4.27 25.47
C GLU A 106 -15.96 5.47 26.23
N PRO A 107 -16.78 6.22 26.99
CA PRO A 107 -16.24 7.29 27.82
C PRO A 107 -15.28 6.67 28.83
N VAL A 108 -14.04 7.15 28.82
CA VAL A 108 -13.11 6.97 29.93
C VAL A 108 -13.75 7.65 31.14
N ILE A 109 -14.41 6.87 31.98
CA ILE A 109 -14.84 7.29 33.31
C ILE A 109 -13.71 6.91 34.27
N CYS A 110 -13.09 7.95 34.82
CA CYS A 110 -12.22 8.07 36.01
C CYS A 110 -11.17 6.97 36.26
#